data_AF-A0A6L8N9T0-F1
#
_entry.id   AF-A0A6L8N9T0-F1
#
_cell.length_a   1.000
_cell.length_b   1.000
_cell.length_c   1.000
_cell.angle_alpha   90.00
_cell.angle_beta   90.00
_cell.angle_gamma   90.00
#
_symmetry.space_group_name_H-M   'P 1'
#
loop_
_entity.id
_entity.type
_entity.pdbx_description
1 polymer ?
#
loop_
_entity_poly.entity_id
_entity_poly.type
_entity_poly.pdbx_seq_one_letter_code
_entity_poly.pdbx_strand_id
1 'polypeptide(L)' 'MTSRLLLVRHGETEWHAENRYAGTSDVALTPKGRAQGAALGRWAVRAGVDAV' A
#
# COMPACT_ATOMS: atom_id res chain seq x y z
N MET A 1 -7.76 -17.21 -21.82
CA MET A 1 -7.36 -15.88 -21.32
C MET A 1 -6.65 -16.06 -20.00
N THR A 2 -5.56 -15.34 -19.77
CA THR A 2 -4.80 -15.39 -18.50
C THR A 2 -4.85 -14.02 -17.84
N SER A 3 -5.02 -14.00 -16.53
CA SER A 3 -5.01 -12.78 -15.73
C SER A 3 -3.76 -12.73 -14.86
N ARG A 4 -3.21 -11.54 -14.65
CA ARG A 4 -2.11 -11.31 -13.73
C ARG A 4 -2.63 -10.59 -12.49
N LEU A 5 -2.53 -11.23 -11.32
CA LEU A 5 -2.83 -10.60 -10.04
C LEU A 5 -1.57 -9.94 -9.48
N LEU A 6 -1.71 -8.67 -9.09
CA LEU A 6 -0.67 -7.89 -8.43
C LEU A 6 -1.08 -7.68 -6.97
N LEU A 7 -0.32 -8.21 -6.02
CA LEU A 7 -0.55 -7.99 -4.60
C LEU A 7 0.44 -6.98 -4.05
N VAL A 8 -0.05 -5.99 -3.32
CA VAL A 8 0.77 -4.94 -2.72
C VAL A 8 0.35 -4.77 -1.27
N ARG A 9 1.34 -4.62 -0.39
CA ARG A 9 1.11 -4.29 1.03
C ARG A 9 0.79 -2.80 1.18
N HIS A 10 -0.02 -2.46 2.18
CA HIS A 10 -0.26 -1.07 2.57
C HIS A 10 1.05 -0.33 2.93
N GLY A 11 1.02 1.00 2.89
CA GLY A 11 2.15 1.84 3.29
C GLY A 11 2.44 1.79 4.80
N GLU A 12 3.56 2.38 5.19
CA GLU A 12 3.96 2.52 6.60
C GLU A 12 2.86 3.20 7.45
N THR A 13 2.60 2.64 8.63
CA THR A 13 1.61 3.13 9.61
C THR A 13 2.30 3.61 10.89
N GLU A 14 1.64 4.45 11.67
CA GLU A 14 2.19 4.99 12.94
C GLU A 14 2.67 3.88 13.90
N TRP A 15 2.03 2.70 13.87
CA TRP A 15 2.39 1.58 14.75
C TRP A 15 3.62 0.77 14.30
N HIS A 16 4.16 1.01 13.10
CA HIS A 16 5.39 0.34 12.65
C HIS A 16 6.60 0.72 13.52
N ALA A 17 6.64 1.94 14.05
CA ALA A 17 7.75 2.41 14.88
C ALA A 17 7.78 1.72 16.26
N GLU A 18 6.62 1.29 16.76
CA GLU A 18 6.46 0.74 18.11
C GLU A 18 6.43 -0.81 18.16
N ASN A 19 6.63 -1.50 17.02
CA ASN A 19 6.47 -2.98 16.90
C ASN A 19 5.12 -3.48 17.45
N ARG A 20 4.07 -2.68 17.33
CA ARG A 20 2.73 -3.04 17.81
C ARG A 20 1.99 -3.89 16.79
N TYR A 21 1.37 -4.95 17.27
CA TYR A 21 0.52 -5.80 16.44
C TYR A 21 -0.75 -5.03 16.06
N ALA A 22 -0.89 -4.67 14.78
CA ALA A 22 -2.02 -3.87 14.31
C ALA A 22 -3.34 -4.65 14.26
N GLY A 23 -3.29 -5.97 14.02
CA GLY A 23 -4.50 -6.81 13.90
C GLY A 23 -5.50 -6.22 12.90
N THR A 24 -6.73 -5.98 13.36
CA THR A 24 -7.84 -5.37 12.61
C THR A 24 -8.02 -3.87 12.87
N SER A 25 -7.04 -3.22 13.51
CA SER A 25 -7.13 -1.80 13.87
C SER A 25 -6.94 -0.91 12.63
N ASP A 26 -7.78 0.12 12.49
CA ASP A 26 -7.59 1.15 11.47
C ASP A 26 -6.51 2.15 11.92
N VAL A 27 -5.25 1.85 11.56
CA VAL A 27 -4.08 2.66 11.93
C VAL A 27 -3.71 3.57 10.77
N ALA A 28 -3.65 4.87 11.05
CA ALA A 28 -3.29 5.86 10.05
C ALA A 28 -1.89 5.61 9.43
N LEU A 29 -1.78 5.94 8.13
CA LEU A 29 -0.49 5.98 7.44
C LEU A 29 0.35 7.17 7.93
N THR A 30 1.65 6.92 8.08
CA THR A 30 2.64 7.99 8.28
C THR A 30 2.73 8.87 7.03
N PRO A 31 3.32 10.08 7.10
CA PRO A 31 3.61 10.87 5.89
C PRO A 31 4.40 10.09 4.83
N LYS A 32 5.33 9.23 5.27
CA LYS A 32 6.09 8.32 4.40
C LYS A 32 5.19 7.23 3.81
N GLY A 33 4.28 6.65 4.60
CA GLY A 33 3.27 5.71 4.11
C GLY A 33 2.38 6.28 3.01
N ARG A 34 1.98 7.55 3.13
CA ARG A 34 1.23 8.25 2.08
C ARG A 34 2.07 8.46 0.82
N ALA A 35 3.35 8.83 0.98
CA ALA A 35 4.27 8.98 -0.15
C ALA A 35 4.51 7.65 -0.90
N GLN A 36 4.57 6.53 -0.16
CA GLN A 36 4.65 5.18 -0.74
C GLN A 36 3.39 4.86 -1.56
N GLY A 37 2.19 5.14 -1.02
CA GLY A 37 0.92 4.98 -1.74
C GLY A 37 0.86 5.82 -3.02
N ALA A 38 1.32 7.08 -2.96
CA ALA A 38 1.39 7.93 -4.14
C ALA A 38 2.38 7.41 -5.20
N ALA A 39 3.52 6.84 -4.77
CA ALA A 39 4.49 6.22 -5.67
C ALA A 39 3.92 4.96 -6.34
N LEU A 40 3.18 4.13 -5.59
CA LEU A 40 2.47 2.97 -6.12
C LEU A 40 1.44 3.38 -7.16
N GLY A 41 0.63 4.42 -6.90
CA GLY A 41 -0.34 4.94 -7.86
C GLY A 41 0.33 5.38 -9.17
N ARG A 42 1.44 6.11 -9.10
CA ARG A 42 2.22 6.49 -10.30
C ARG A 42 2.77 5.28 -11.04
N TRP A 43 3.19 4.23 -10.33
CA TRP A 43 3.66 3.00 -10.95
C TRP A 43 2.51 2.23 -11.64
N ALA A 44 1.34 2.12 -11.00
CA ALA A 44 0.19 1.37 -11.50
C ALA A 44 -0.29 1.91 -12.86
N VAL A 45 -0.29 3.24 -13.03
CA VAL A 45 -0.59 3.89 -14.32
C VAL A 45 0.38 3.43 -15.42
N ARG A 46 1.69 3.38 -15.12
CA ARG A 46 2.71 2.93 -16.09
C ARG A 46 2.66 1.42 -16.32
N ALA A 47 2.21 0.65 -15.35
CA ALA A 47 2.14 -0.80 -15.41
C ALA A 47 0.92 -1.32 -16.20
N GLY A 48 -0.03 -0.43 -16.56
CA GLY A 48 -1.25 -0.80 -17.26
C GLY A 48 -2.18 -1.64 -16.38
N VAL A 49 -2.40 -1.22 -15.13
CA VAL A 49 -3.35 -1.92 -14.24
C VAL A 49 -4.77 -1.69 -14.75
N ASP A 50 -5.44 -2.79 -15.13
CA ASP A 50 -6.79 -2.76 -15.68
C ASP A 50 -7.89 -2.57 -14.61
N ALA A 51 -7.64 -3.00 -13.37
CA ALA A 51 -8.57 -2.92 -12.23
C ALA A 51 -7.86 -2.91 -10.87
N VAL A 52 -8.49 -2.29 -9.85
CA VAL A 52 -8.03 -2.20 -8.44
C VAL A 52 -9.15 -2.65 -7.50
#